data_AF-A0A2L0EU19-F1
#
_entry.id   AF-A0A2L0EU19-F1
#
_cell.length_a   1.000
_cell.length_b   1.000
_cell.length_c   1.000
_cell.angle_alpha   90.00
_cell.angle_beta   90.00
_cell.angle_gamma   90.00
#
_symmetry.space_group_name_H-M   'P 1'
#
loop_
_entity.id
_entity.type
_entity.pdbx_description
1 polymer ?
#
loop_
_entity_poly.entity_id
_entity_poly.type
_entity_poly.pdbx_seq_one_letter_code
_entity_poly.pdbx_strand_id
1 'polypeptide(L)'
;MARQETSGHEGEARQKLRTSRQVYDQIRWDPRLDPAAFVIGYETRESGTAEIGLPSFDPEGEIPWHRIQYIRQGTTTVWDRRQRVDLLEGKRNAPAPSAQYGLDARPVHRSALALIPPRETWAPIEAIRQAHDRHVARWMPHINLLYGFLPEAAFAEATGAIAAALRDVAPFEVTLDDVRRFQHRAGATVWLHPRSEPPGALEALQARLEALFPQCSEQSTVSAGGFTPHLSIAQLRGEHGEHGEHGEALVAEWRRILPITFQARAIHLLSRRGDEAFAIRHAIPLGEPPLAAR
;
A
#
# COMPACT_ATOMS: atom_id res chain seq x y z
N MET A 1 -65.51 -28.35 3.92
CA MET A 1 -64.48 -27.65 4.71
C MET A 1 -63.27 -28.55 4.89
N ALA A 2 -62.22 -28.33 4.12
CA ALA A 2 -60.85 -28.77 4.40
C ALA A 2 -59.91 -27.91 3.54
N ARG A 3 -58.81 -27.48 4.14
CA ARG A 3 -58.06 -26.26 3.86
C ARG A 3 -57.18 -26.37 2.61
N GLN A 4 -57.19 -25.31 1.80
CA GLN A 4 -56.13 -25.03 0.84
C GLN A 4 -54.87 -24.62 1.61
N GLU A 5 -53.79 -25.36 1.40
CA GLU A 5 -52.45 -24.98 1.81
C GLU A 5 -51.95 -23.90 0.85
N THR A 6 -51.90 -22.66 1.34
CA THR A 6 -51.22 -21.56 0.65
C THR A 6 -49.72 -21.74 0.81
N SER A 7 -49.05 -22.18 -0.25
CA SER A 7 -47.59 -22.13 -0.35
C SER A 7 -47.13 -20.67 -0.31
N GLY A 8 -46.55 -20.26 0.82
CA GLY A 8 -45.84 -19.00 0.94
C GLY A 8 -44.61 -19.04 0.04
N HIS A 9 -44.62 -18.23 -1.01
CA HIS A 9 -43.45 -17.95 -1.83
C HIS A 9 -42.52 -17.08 -0.98
N GLU A 10 -41.50 -17.68 -0.38
CA GLU A 10 -40.41 -16.96 0.28
C GLU A 10 -39.72 -16.09 -0.77
N GLY A 11 -39.85 -14.77 -0.63
CA GLY A 11 -39.20 -13.82 -1.51
C GLY A 11 -37.68 -13.96 -1.40
N GLU A 12 -37.02 -14.29 -2.51
CA GLU A 12 -35.57 -14.20 -2.65
C GLU A 12 -35.11 -12.82 -2.17
N ALA A 13 -34.36 -12.80 -1.07
CA ALA A 13 -33.76 -11.58 -0.55
C ALA A 13 -32.85 -10.99 -1.62
N ARG A 14 -33.30 -9.91 -2.27
CA ARG A 14 -32.51 -9.16 -3.27
C ARG A 14 -31.13 -8.85 -2.68
N GLN A 15 -30.10 -9.47 -3.26
CA GLN A 15 -28.71 -9.25 -2.85
C GLN A 15 -28.39 -7.75 -2.85
N LYS A 16 -27.76 -7.30 -1.76
CA LYS A 16 -27.42 -5.89 -1.55
C LYS A 16 -26.25 -5.53 -2.48
N LEU A 17 -26.51 -4.66 -3.45
CA LEU A 17 -25.47 -4.12 -4.34
C LEU A 17 -24.31 -3.56 -3.53
N ARG A 18 -23.08 -3.98 -3.86
CA ARG A 18 -21.87 -3.49 -3.20
C ARG A 18 -21.69 -2.01 -3.44
N THR A 19 -21.06 -1.32 -2.49
CA THR A 19 -20.80 0.12 -2.62
C THR A 19 -19.67 0.40 -3.60
N SER A 20 -19.63 1.62 -4.16
CA SER A 20 -18.51 2.08 -4.99
C SER A 20 -17.15 1.90 -4.29
N ARG A 21 -17.10 2.08 -2.97
CA ARG A 21 -15.91 1.81 -2.15
C ARG A 21 -15.51 0.34 -2.15
N GLN A 22 -16.45 -0.56 -1.91
CA GLN A 22 -16.17 -2.01 -1.92
C GLN A 22 -15.69 -2.49 -3.28
N VAL A 23 -16.24 -1.93 -4.37
CA VAL A 23 -15.82 -2.29 -5.72
C VAL A 23 -14.47 -1.67 -6.08
N TYR A 24 -14.22 -0.41 -5.70
CA TYR A 24 -12.90 0.21 -5.81
C TYR A 24 -11.84 -0.61 -5.06
N ASP A 25 -12.11 -0.96 -3.80
CA ASP A 25 -11.21 -1.78 -2.98
C ASP A 25 -10.98 -3.14 -3.63
N GLN A 26 -12.01 -3.80 -4.17
CA GLN A 26 -11.80 -5.02 -4.93
C GLN A 26 -10.88 -4.78 -6.13
N ILE A 27 -11.14 -3.78 -6.97
CA ILE A 27 -10.31 -3.55 -8.17
C ILE A 27 -8.87 -3.22 -7.78
N ARG A 28 -8.67 -2.40 -6.73
CA ARG A 28 -7.35 -1.97 -6.28
C ARG A 28 -6.56 -3.11 -5.63
N TRP A 29 -7.22 -4.03 -4.94
CA TRP A 29 -6.56 -5.03 -4.10
C TRP A 29 -6.68 -6.47 -4.62
N ASP A 30 -7.56 -6.75 -5.59
CA ASP A 30 -7.70 -8.06 -6.22
C ASP A 30 -6.62 -8.25 -7.29
N PRO A 31 -5.67 -9.18 -7.09
CA PRO A 31 -4.54 -9.39 -8.01
C PRO A 31 -4.96 -9.85 -9.41
N ARG A 32 -6.21 -10.29 -9.58
CA ARG A 32 -6.77 -10.73 -10.87
C ARG A 32 -7.22 -9.54 -11.73
N LEU A 33 -7.32 -8.36 -11.14
CA LEU A 33 -7.80 -7.16 -11.78
C LEU A 33 -6.62 -6.21 -12.00
N ASP A 34 -6.64 -5.51 -13.12
CA ASP A 34 -5.65 -4.50 -13.46
C ASP A 34 -6.24 -3.12 -13.20
N PRO A 35 -5.88 -2.42 -12.11
CA PRO A 35 -6.45 -1.12 -11.80
C PRO A 35 -6.36 -0.11 -12.95
N ALA A 36 -5.30 -0.16 -13.77
CA ALA A 36 -5.11 0.75 -14.90
C ALA A 36 -6.12 0.52 -16.03
N ALA A 37 -6.75 -0.66 -16.08
CA ALA A 37 -7.82 -0.95 -17.04
C ALA A 37 -9.17 -0.34 -16.66
N PHE A 38 -9.28 0.32 -15.49
CA PHE A 38 -10.55 0.83 -14.96
C PHE A 38 -10.60 2.35 -14.91
N VAL A 39 -11.80 2.88 -15.14
CA VAL A 39 -12.16 4.28 -14.96
C VAL A 39 -13.36 4.41 -14.02
N ILE A 40 -13.40 5.50 -13.26
CA ILE A 40 -14.46 5.84 -12.31
C ILE A 40 -15.24 7.02 -12.90
N GLY A 41 -16.53 6.81 -13.15
CA GLY A 41 -17.47 7.86 -13.53
C GLY A 41 -18.12 8.49 -12.31
N TYR A 42 -18.03 9.80 -12.16
CA TYR A 42 -18.58 10.55 -11.03
C TYR A 42 -19.31 11.82 -11.45
N GLU A 43 -20.23 12.26 -10.62
CA GLU A 43 -21.01 13.48 -10.82
C GLU A 43 -20.19 14.72 -10.40
N THR A 44 -20.10 15.72 -11.28
CA THR A 44 -19.38 16.98 -11.05
C THR A 44 -20.24 17.99 -10.30
N ARG A 45 -19.64 19.08 -9.80
CA ARG A 45 -20.38 20.18 -9.15
C ARG A 45 -21.25 20.98 -10.13
N GLU A 46 -20.92 20.95 -11.41
CA GLU A 46 -21.58 21.72 -12.48
C GLU A 46 -22.70 20.94 -13.17
N SER A 47 -23.26 19.92 -12.51
CA SER A 47 -24.32 19.05 -13.05
C SER A 47 -23.90 18.34 -14.35
N GLY A 48 -22.75 17.66 -14.32
CA GLY A 48 -22.25 16.81 -15.41
C GLY A 48 -21.62 15.51 -14.89
N THR A 49 -21.19 14.64 -15.81
CA THR A 49 -20.40 13.43 -15.47
C THR A 49 -18.98 13.58 -15.97
N ALA A 50 -18.00 13.28 -15.11
CA ALA A 50 -16.59 13.21 -15.47
C ALA A 50 -16.04 11.82 -15.15
N GLU A 51 -14.94 11.48 -15.80
CA GLU A 51 -14.22 10.22 -15.56
C GLU A 51 -12.79 10.49 -15.08
N ILE A 52 -12.32 9.64 -14.18
CA ILE A 52 -10.92 9.60 -13.76
C ILE A 52 -10.42 8.15 -13.81
N GLY A 53 -9.16 7.96 -14.19
CA GLY A 53 -8.52 6.65 -14.09
C GLY A 53 -8.55 6.16 -12.64
N LEU A 54 -8.88 4.88 -12.43
CA LEU A 54 -8.98 4.32 -11.08
C LEU A 54 -7.66 4.46 -10.26
N PRO A 55 -6.46 4.34 -10.84
CA PRO A 55 -5.21 4.59 -10.11
C PRO A 55 -5.04 6.05 -9.66
N SER A 56 -5.64 7.01 -10.36
CA SER A 56 -5.56 8.44 -10.06
C SER A 56 -6.66 8.91 -9.10
N PHE A 57 -7.63 8.05 -8.79
CA PHE A 57 -8.67 8.37 -7.83
C PHE A 57 -8.12 8.31 -6.40
N ASP A 58 -8.26 9.43 -5.69
CA ASP A 58 -7.95 9.55 -4.26
C ASP A 58 -9.20 9.25 -3.40
N PRO A 59 -9.23 8.12 -2.66
CA PRO A 59 -10.29 7.73 -1.71
C PRO A 59 -10.72 8.80 -0.70
N GLU A 60 -9.84 9.75 -0.40
CA GLU A 60 -10.04 10.82 0.58
C GLU A 60 -10.02 12.21 -0.07
N GLY A 61 -9.99 12.25 -1.40
CA GLY A 61 -9.93 13.47 -2.17
C GLY A 61 -11.28 14.17 -2.32
N GLU A 62 -11.36 15.02 -3.34
CA GLU A 62 -12.50 15.94 -3.55
C GLU A 62 -13.77 15.27 -4.09
N ILE A 63 -13.65 14.03 -4.56
CA ILE A 63 -14.72 13.25 -5.16
C ILE A 63 -15.23 12.28 -4.09
N PRO A 64 -16.26 12.64 -3.32
CA PRO A 64 -16.81 11.76 -2.30
C PRO A 64 -17.45 10.51 -2.93
N TRP A 65 -17.38 9.40 -2.21
CA TRP A 65 -17.88 8.08 -2.64
C TRP A 65 -19.34 8.05 -3.12
N HIS A 66 -20.19 8.95 -2.61
CA HIS A 66 -21.59 9.04 -3.01
C HIS A 66 -21.78 9.67 -4.40
N ARG A 67 -20.79 10.40 -4.92
CA ARG A 67 -20.81 10.96 -6.29
C ARG A 67 -20.39 9.98 -7.37
N ILE A 68 -19.73 8.87 -6.99
CA ILE A 68 -19.40 7.80 -7.94
C ILE A 68 -20.69 7.13 -8.43
N GLN A 69 -20.90 7.19 -9.73
CA GLN A 69 -22.07 6.64 -10.42
C GLN A 69 -21.77 5.26 -11.01
N TYR A 70 -20.61 5.08 -11.65
CA TYR A 70 -20.23 3.82 -12.27
C TYR A 70 -18.71 3.59 -12.27
N ILE A 71 -18.31 2.33 -12.46
CA ILE A 71 -16.93 1.92 -12.71
C ILE A 71 -16.92 1.08 -13.98
N ARG A 72 -16.00 1.39 -14.90
CA ARG A 72 -15.92 0.77 -16.23
C ARG A 72 -14.54 0.17 -16.46
N GLN A 73 -14.50 -1.02 -17.03
CA GLN A 73 -13.29 -1.70 -17.51
C GLN A 73 -13.28 -1.69 -19.04
N GLY A 74 -12.33 -1.02 -19.68
CA GLY A 74 -12.38 -0.84 -21.14
C GLY A 74 -13.72 -0.21 -21.55
N THR A 75 -14.52 -0.82 -22.42
CA THR A 75 -15.85 -0.31 -22.81
C THR A 75 -17.01 -0.83 -21.95
N THR A 76 -16.74 -1.72 -20.99
CA THR A 76 -17.78 -2.42 -20.22
C THR A 76 -17.98 -1.80 -18.84
N THR A 77 -19.19 -1.33 -18.55
CA THR A 77 -19.56 -0.92 -17.18
C THR A 77 -19.66 -2.15 -16.29
N VAL A 78 -18.72 -2.27 -15.35
CA VAL A 78 -18.62 -3.43 -14.44
C VAL A 78 -19.34 -3.21 -13.12
N TRP A 79 -19.60 -1.95 -12.76
CA TRP A 79 -20.44 -1.59 -11.63
C TRP A 79 -21.19 -0.30 -11.92
N ASP A 80 -22.49 -0.24 -11.63
CA ASP A 80 -23.32 0.95 -11.82
C ASP A 80 -24.34 1.10 -10.69
N ARG A 81 -24.35 2.27 -10.06
CA ARG A 81 -25.22 2.58 -8.93
C ARG A 81 -26.69 2.72 -9.33
N ARG A 82 -26.96 3.38 -10.47
CA ARG A 82 -28.31 3.70 -10.95
C ARG A 82 -28.93 2.47 -11.62
N GLN A 83 -28.16 1.77 -12.44
CA GLN A 83 -28.58 0.56 -13.15
C GLN A 83 -28.50 -0.70 -12.26
N ARG A 84 -27.90 -0.60 -11.06
CA ARG A 84 -27.67 -1.70 -10.11
C ARG A 84 -26.91 -2.89 -10.72
N VAL A 85 -25.90 -2.58 -11.52
CA VAL A 85 -25.00 -3.57 -12.14
C VAL A 85 -23.83 -3.86 -11.22
N ASP A 86 -23.45 -5.13 -11.09
CA ASP A 86 -22.20 -5.55 -10.46
C ASP A 86 -21.68 -6.84 -11.10
N LEU A 87 -20.84 -6.70 -12.13
CA LEU A 87 -20.21 -7.80 -12.86
C LEU A 87 -18.94 -8.33 -12.17
N LEU A 88 -18.49 -7.68 -11.08
CA LEU A 88 -17.28 -8.07 -10.35
C LEU A 88 -17.57 -9.03 -9.19
N GLU A 89 -18.84 -9.26 -8.87
CA GLU A 89 -19.27 -10.12 -7.77
C GLU A 89 -18.80 -11.56 -7.98
N GLY A 90 -19.02 -12.12 -9.18
CA GLY A 90 -18.61 -13.48 -9.53
C GLY A 90 -17.09 -13.68 -9.58
N LYS A 91 -16.32 -12.63 -9.85
CA LYS A 91 -14.85 -12.71 -9.90
C LYS A 91 -14.24 -12.94 -8.53
N ARG A 92 -14.94 -12.67 -7.41
CA ARG A 92 -14.39 -12.87 -6.06
C ARG A 92 -14.16 -14.33 -5.71
N ASN A 93 -15.10 -15.21 -6.10
CA ASN A 93 -15.16 -16.62 -5.70
C ASN A 93 -14.51 -17.60 -6.68
N ALA A 94 -14.10 -17.16 -7.87
CA ALA A 94 -13.26 -18.00 -8.72
C ALA A 94 -11.90 -18.23 -8.02
N PRO A 95 -11.36 -19.45 -8.01
CA PRO A 95 -9.99 -19.65 -7.53
C PRO A 95 -9.06 -18.70 -8.30
N ALA A 96 -8.16 -18.01 -7.59
CA ALA A 96 -7.12 -17.24 -8.25
C ALA A 96 -6.41 -18.20 -9.22
N PRO A 97 -6.17 -17.80 -10.49
CA PRO A 97 -5.52 -18.69 -11.43
C PRO A 97 -4.20 -19.15 -10.81
N SER A 98 -4.04 -20.46 -10.65
CA SER A 98 -2.77 -21.09 -10.32
C SER A 98 -1.87 -20.97 -11.54
N ALA A 99 -1.32 -19.79 -11.77
CA ALA A 99 -0.55 -19.47 -12.96
C ALA A 99 0.79 -18.88 -12.54
N GLN A 100 1.84 -19.68 -12.70
CA GLN A 100 3.25 -19.27 -12.95
C GLN A 100 3.61 -17.86 -12.46
N TYR A 101 3.80 -17.68 -11.15
CA TYR A 101 4.25 -16.41 -10.60
C TYR A 101 5.79 -16.39 -10.63
N GLY A 102 6.34 -16.03 -11.79
CA GLY A 102 7.77 -15.74 -11.95
C GLY A 102 8.11 -14.29 -11.56
N LEU A 103 9.37 -13.88 -11.80
CA LEU A 103 9.83 -12.51 -11.52
C LEU A 103 9.06 -11.42 -12.30
N ASP A 104 8.42 -11.78 -13.42
CA ASP A 104 7.60 -10.87 -14.25
C ASP A 104 6.14 -10.74 -13.76
N ALA A 105 5.80 -11.34 -12.61
CA ALA A 105 4.45 -11.27 -12.08
C ALA A 105 4.00 -9.82 -11.84
N ARG A 106 2.71 -9.56 -12.06
CA ARG A 106 2.12 -8.24 -11.83
C ARG A 106 2.20 -7.86 -10.34
N PRO A 107 2.51 -6.60 -10.02
CA PRO A 107 2.60 -6.20 -8.63
C PRO A 107 1.24 -6.17 -7.93
N VAL A 108 1.27 -6.40 -6.61
CA VAL A 108 0.10 -6.44 -5.74
C VAL A 108 0.38 -5.65 -4.46
N HIS A 109 -0.62 -4.91 -3.97
CA HIS A 109 -0.49 -4.06 -2.77
C HIS A 109 -0.71 -4.79 -1.44
N ARG A 110 -0.53 -6.11 -1.49
CA ARG A 110 -0.49 -6.98 -0.32
C ARG A 110 0.91 -7.51 -0.08
N SER A 111 1.90 -7.00 -0.80
CA SER A 111 3.32 -7.31 -0.64
C SER A 111 4.18 -6.07 -0.84
N ALA A 112 5.36 -6.09 -0.23
CA ALA A 112 6.35 -5.03 -0.30
C ALA A 112 7.77 -5.56 -0.11
N LEU A 113 8.76 -4.82 -0.61
CA LEU A 113 10.13 -4.85 -0.13
C LEU A 113 10.36 -3.68 0.81
N ALA A 114 10.90 -3.95 2.00
CA ALA A 114 11.15 -2.90 2.98
C ALA A 114 12.48 -3.10 3.70
N LEU A 115 13.07 -1.98 4.11
CA LEU A 115 14.06 -1.94 5.17
C LEU A 115 13.34 -1.75 6.50
N ILE A 116 13.67 -2.58 7.50
CA ILE A 116 13.05 -2.52 8.84
C ILE A 116 14.16 -2.17 9.84
N PRO A 117 14.01 -1.10 10.64
CA PRO A 117 14.98 -0.79 11.68
C PRO A 117 14.99 -1.92 12.73
N PRO A 118 16.12 -2.17 13.42
CA PRO A 118 16.21 -3.18 14.46
C PRO A 118 15.18 -2.95 15.59
N ARG A 119 14.69 -4.03 16.21
CA ARG A 119 13.61 -3.96 17.21
C ARG A 119 13.95 -3.08 18.41
N GLU A 120 15.21 -3.02 18.79
CA GLU A 120 15.73 -2.19 19.87
C GLU A 120 15.49 -0.70 19.64
N THR A 121 15.30 -0.23 18.40
CA THR A 121 15.03 1.18 18.10
C THR A 121 13.53 1.49 18.03
N TRP A 122 12.65 0.51 18.20
CA TRP A 122 11.22 0.70 17.92
C TRP A 122 10.48 1.45 19.02
N ALA A 123 10.83 1.25 20.28
CA ALA A 123 10.07 1.79 21.42
C ALA A 123 9.72 3.29 21.28
N PRO A 124 10.67 4.21 20.99
CA PRO A 124 10.34 5.63 20.81
C PRO A 124 9.50 5.91 19.55
N ILE A 125 9.69 5.14 18.48
CA ILE A 125 8.94 5.29 17.22
C ILE A 125 7.49 4.83 17.41
N GLU A 126 7.30 3.66 18.00
CA GLU A 126 5.99 3.06 18.25
C GLU A 126 5.17 3.87 19.26
N ALA A 127 5.80 4.52 20.23
CA ALA A 127 5.09 5.42 21.14
C ALA A 127 4.32 6.52 20.38
N ILE A 128 4.91 7.06 19.31
CA ILE A 128 4.22 8.05 18.45
C ILE A 128 3.17 7.35 17.58
N ARG A 129 3.55 6.25 16.92
CA ARG A 129 2.67 5.54 15.98
C ARG A 129 1.39 5.02 16.63
N GLN A 130 1.48 4.51 17.86
CA GLN A 130 0.30 4.03 18.60
C GLN A 130 -0.73 5.13 18.85
N ALA A 131 -0.28 6.38 19.02
CA ALA A 131 -1.16 7.51 19.25
C ALA A 131 -1.64 8.19 17.95
N HIS A 132 -0.83 8.17 16.89
CA HIS A 132 -1.03 9.06 15.73
C HIS A 132 -0.96 8.39 14.34
N ASP A 133 -0.52 7.14 14.23
CA ASP A 133 -0.45 6.41 12.96
C ASP A 133 -1.64 5.45 12.84
N ARG A 134 -2.58 5.76 11.92
CA ARG A 134 -3.75 4.90 11.66
C ARG A 134 -3.35 3.53 11.10
N HIS A 135 -2.11 3.38 10.64
CA HIS A 135 -1.57 2.17 10.07
C HIS A 135 -0.74 1.35 11.06
N VAL A 136 -0.64 1.76 12.34
CA VAL A 136 0.17 1.08 13.36
C VAL A 136 -0.17 -0.41 13.52
N ALA A 137 -1.45 -0.78 13.46
CA ALA A 137 -1.88 -2.18 13.56
C ALA A 137 -1.56 -3.00 12.29
N ARG A 138 -1.36 -2.34 11.14
CA ARG A 138 -1.13 -2.99 9.85
C ARG A 138 0.35 -3.16 9.52
N TRP A 139 1.20 -2.29 10.05
CA TRP A 139 2.61 -2.21 9.70
C TRP A 139 3.49 -2.06 10.93
N MET A 140 4.60 -2.79 10.96
CA MET A 140 5.76 -2.46 11.80
C MET A 140 6.43 -1.15 11.33
N PRO A 141 7.36 -0.55 12.10
CA PRO A 141 8.19 0.54 11.60
C PRO A 141 8.99 0.04 10.40
N HIS A 142 8.96 0.78 9.29
CA HIS A 142 9.58 0.35 8.04
C HIS A 142 9.86 1.54 7.13
N ILE A 143 10.79 1.34 6.20
CA ILE A 143 11.01 2.18 5.02
C ILE A 143 10.69 1.32 3.81
N ASN A 144 9.66 1.67 3.06
CA ASN A 144 9.33 0.96 1.83
C ASN A 144 10.40 1.23 0.77
N LEU A 145 10.92 0.15 0.17
CA LEU A 145 11.82 0.22 -0.98
C LEU A 145 11.02 -0.01 -2.27
N LEU A 146 10.15 -1.02 -2.27
CA LEU A 146 9.13 -1.24 -3.31
C LEU A 146 7.80 -1.55 -2.63
N TYR A 147 6.75 -0.76 -2.89
CA TYR A 147 5.39 -1.03 -2.43
C TYR A 147 4.49 -1.27 -3.64
N GLY A 148 3.62 -2.30 -3.55
CA GLY A 148 3.11 -2.94 -4.75
C GLY A 148 4.18 -3.85 -5.33
N PHE A 149 4.49 -4.96 -4.63
CA PHE A 149 5.53 -5.91 -5.03
C PHE A 149 4.93 -7.20 -5.60
N LEU A 150 5.74 -8.21 -5.91
CA LEU A 150 5.26 -9.49 -6.43
C LEU A 150 4.31 -10.22 -5.45
N PRO A 151 3.39 -11.07 -5.93
CA PRO A 151 2.61 -11.95 -5.07
C PRO A 151 3.51 -12.87 -4.23
N GLU A 152 3.04 -13.25 -3.02
CA GLU A 152 3.78 -14.16 -2.11
C GLU A 152 4.22 -15.47 -2.79
N ALA A 153 3.46 -15.97 -3.77
CA ALA A 153 3.81 -17.17 -4.53
C ALA A 153 5.11 -17.03 -5.35
N ALA A 154 5.52 -15.81 -5.72
CA ALA A 154 6.77 -15.53 -6.43
C ALA A 154 7.97 -15.33 -5.48
N PHE A 155 7.77 -15.30 -4.15
CA PHE A 155 8.82 -14.94 -3.21
C PHE A 155 10.01 -15.90 -3.23
N ALA A 156 9.77 -17.19 -3.46
CA ALA A 156 10.85 -18.18 -3.57
C ALA A 156 11.84 -17.82 -4.69
N GLU A 157 11.36 -17.39 -5.85
CA GLU A 157 12.22 -16.98 -6.97
C GLU A 157 12.81 -15.58 -6.73
N ALA A 158 12.00 -14.65 -6.24
CA ALA A 158 12.41 -13.27 -5.97
C ALA A 158 13.54 -13.19 -4.94
N THR A 159 13.51 -14.03 -3.89
CA THR A 159 14.56 -14.06 -2.88
C THR A 159 15.91 -14.44 -3.46
N GLY A 160 15.96 -15.42 -4.36
CA GLY A 160 17.18 -15.82 -5.07
C GLY A 160 17.73 -14.70 -5.96
N ALA A 161 16.86 -14.06 -6.75
CA ALA A 161 17.24 -12.95 -7.62
C ALA A 161 17.78 -11.74 -6.83
N ILE A 162 17.08 -11.35 -5.74
CA ILE A 162 17.49 -10.25 -4.87
C ILE A 162 18.82 -10.57 -4.18
N ALA A 163 18.96 -11.76 -3.59
CA ALA A 163 20.21 -12.16 -2.92
C ALA A 163 21.41 -12.12 -3.87
N ALA A 164 21.23 -12.55 -5.13
CA ALA A 164 22.27 -12.49 -6.15
C ALA A 164 22.66 -11.04 -6.49
N ALA A 165 21.68 -10.16 -6.66
CA ALA A 165 21.92 -8.76 -7.05
C ALA A 165 22.46 -7.87 -5.92
N LEU A 166 22.23 -8.25 -4.66
CA LEU A 166 22.67 -7.51 -3.48
C LEU A 166 23.94 -8.09 -2.84
N ARG A 167 24.57 -9.09 -3.46
CA ARG A 167 25.73 -9.79 -2.87
C ARG A 167 26.95 -8.88 -2.59
N ASP A 168 27.09 -7.81 -3.35
CA ASP A 168 28.16 -6.81 -3.28
C ASP A 168 27.75 -5.56 -2.49
N VAL A 169 26.50 -5.50 -2.01
CA VAL A 169 26.01 -4.41 -1.18
C VAL A 169 26.33 -4.73 0.28
N ALA A 170 27.33 -4.05 0.84
CA ALA A 170 27.64 -4.17 2.26
C ALA A 170 26.53 -3.55 3.12
N PRO A 171 26.34 -4.01 4.37
CA PRO A 171 25.56 -3.29 5.36
C PRO A 171 26.06 -1.85 5.50
N PHE A 172 25.12 -0.92 5.70
CA PHE A 172 25.42 0.52 5.81
C PHE A 172 24.65 1.14 6.96
N GLU A 173 25.12 2.30 7.43
CA GLU A 173 24.45 2.99 8.53
C GLU A 173 23.27 3.81 8.01
N VAL A 174 22.18 3.81 8.77
CA VAL A 174 21.02 4.69 8.58
C VAL A 174 20.78 5.47 9.87
N THR A 175 20.68 6.78 9.76
CA THR A 175 20.29 7.69 10.83
C THR A 175 18.96 8.36 10.47
N LEU A 176 17.95 8.16 11.31
CA LEU A 176 16.75 8.99 11.29
C LEU A 176 17.12 10.32 11.96
N ASP A 177 17.20 11.41 11.18
CA ASP A 177 17.78 12.68 11.63
C ASP A 177 16.86 13.90 11.56
N ASP A 178 15.69 13.77 10.93
CA ASP A 178 14.70 14.85 10.87
C ASP A 178 13.27 14.30 10.86
N VAL A 179 12.31 15.16 11.23
CA VAL A 179 10.87 14.93 11.10
C VAL A 179 10.35 15.80 9.96
N ARG A 180 9.79 15.15 8.95
CA ARG A 180 9.29 15.80 7.73
C ARG A 180 7.83 15.44 7.48
N ARG A 181 7.25 16.09 6.49
CA ARG A 181 5.84 15.92 6.13
C ARG A 181 5.67 15.77 4.63
N PHE A 182 4.80 14.86 4.22
CA PHE A 182 4.16 14.91 2.92
C PHE A 182 2.80 15.57 3.10
N GLN A 183 2.60 16.69 2.41
CA GLN A 183 1.30 17.36 2.39
C GLN A 183 0.41 16.69 1.35
N HIS A 184 -0.83 16.44 1.75
CA HIS A 184 -1.89 16.00 0.87
C HIS A 184 -3.07 16.95 1.04
N ARG A 185 -4.08 16.80 0.20
CA ARG A 185 -5.18 17.76 0.14
C ARG A 185 -5.98 17.89 1.45
N ALA A 186 -6.04 16.83 2.26
CA ALA A 186 -6.91 16.71 3.43
C ALA A 186 -6.13 16.38 4.72
N GLY A 187 -4.81 16.52 4.71
CA GLY A 187 -3.96 16.11 5.82
C GLY A 187 -2.51 15.88 5.41
N ALA A 188 -1.67 15.69 6.42
CA ALA A 188 -0.25 15.44 6.25
C ALA A 188 0.13 14.06 6.77
N THR A 189 0.98 13.35 6.03
CA THR A 189 1.72 12.21 6.56
C THR A 189 3.02 12.73 7.17
N VAL A 190 3.23 12.47 8.47
CA VAL A 190 4.47 12.85 9.16
C VAL A 190 5.39 11.64 9.24
N TRP A 191 6.66 11.85 8.93
CA TRP A 191 7.63 10.77 8.76
C TRP A 191 9.02 11.19 9.23
N LEU A 192 9.82 10.19 9.61
CA LEU A 192 11.23 10.34 9.95
C LEU A 192 12.08 10.21 8.68
N HIS A 193 12.98 11.17 8.47
CA HIS A 193 13.90 11.19 7.34
C HIS A 193 15.13 10.30 7.60
N PRO A 194 15.34 9.25 6.79
CA PRO A 194 16.53 8.41 6.88
C PRO A 194 17.67 8.99 6.03
N ARG A 195 18.77 9.36 6.67
CA ARG A 195 20.05 9.62 6.02
C ARG A 195 20.90 8.35 6.07
N SER A 196 21.56 8.01 4.97
CA SER A 196 22.48 6.86 4.91
C SER A 196 23.95 7.30 4.91
N GLU A 197 24.83 6.43 5.41
CA GLU A 197 26.28 6.51 5.27
C GLU A 197 26.79 5.19 4.64
N PRO A 198 27.31 5.20 3.39
CA PRO A 198 27.58 6.39 2.57
C PRO A 198 26.31 7.10 2.08
N PRO A 199 26.38 8.43 1.83
CA PRO A 199 25.24 9.18 1.30
C PRO A 199 24.69 8.57 0.01
N GLY A 200 23.38 8.39 -0.08
CA GLY A 200 22.72 7.83 -1.25
C GLY A 200 22.65 6.30 -1.29
N ALA A 201 23.16 5.59 -0.27
CA ALA A 201 23.15 4.13 -0.25
C ALA A 201 21.74 3.54 -0.26
N LEU A 202 20.78 4.22 0.38
CA LEU A 202 19.39 3.77 0.45
C LEU A 202 18.68 3.92 -0.90
N GLU A 203 18.92 5.03 -1.59
CA GLU A 203 18.44 5.31 -2.94
C GLU A 203 19.07 4.35 -3.96
N ALA A 204 20.38 4.12 -3.86
CA ALA A 204 21.08 3.16 -4.72
C ALA A 204 20.56 1.72 -4.53
N LEU A 205 20.28 1.33 -3.28
CA LEU A 205 19.66 0.05 -2.96
C LEU A 205 18.26 -0.08 -3.57
N GLN A 206 17.42 0.96 -3.44
CA GLN A 206 16.09 0.98 -4.03
C GLN A 206 16.16 0.90 -5.55
N ALA A 207 17.00 1.70 -6.20
CA ALA A 207 17.16 1.71 -7.65
C ALA A 207 17.62 0.35 -8.19
N ARG A 208 18.52 -0.34 -7.46
CA ARG A 208 18.97 -1.69 -7.82
C ARG A 208 17.86 -2.73 -7.70
N LEU A 209 17.01 -2.63 -6.67
CA LEU A 209 15.83 -3.48 -6.52
C LEU A 209 14.80 -3.21 -7.62
N GLU A 210 14.54 -1.94 -7.95
CA GLU A 210 13.61 -1.58 -9.03
C GLU A 210 14.11 -2.05 -10.40
N ALA A 211 15.41 -2.02 -10.65
CA ALA A 211 15.99 -2.56 -11.88
C ALA A 211 15.74 -4.07 -12.07
N LEU A 212 15.62 -4.84 -10.98
CA LEU A 212 15.22 -6.24 -11.04
C LEU A 212 13.72 -6.43 -11.28
N PHE A 213 12.91 -5.48 -10.83
CA PHE A 213 11.45 -5.55 -10.87
C PHE A 213 10.88 -4.25 -11.46
N PRO A 214 11.10 -3.99 -12.76
CA PRO A 214 10.73 -2.71 -13.38
C PRO A 214 9.21 -2.42 -13.34
N GLN A 215 8.38 -3.46 -13.15
CA GLN A 215 6.95 -3.32 -12.95
C GLN A 215 6.56 -2.78 -11.55
N CYS A 216 7.48 -2.81 -10.58
CA CYS A 216 7.28 -2.41 -9.19
C CYS A 216 7.75 -0.97 -8.91
N SER A 217 7.48 -0.03 -9.82
CA SER A 217 8.04 1.33 -9.82
C SER A 217 7.20 2.39 -9.09
N GLU A 218 6.21 2.01 -8.27
CA GLU A 218 5.29 3.00 -7.65
C GLU A 218 6.07 4.00 -6.79
N GLN A 219 7.11 3.54 -6.07
CA GLN A 219 7.91 4.39 -5.19
C GLN A 219 8.71 5.47 -5.92
N SER A 220 9.18 5.20 -7.14
CA SER A 220 9.92 6.17 -7.95
C SER A 220 9.01 7.07 -8.78
N THR A 221 7.77 6.63 -9.08
CA THR A 221 6.85 7.34 -9.99
C THR A 221 5.77 8.15 -9.28
N VAL A 222 5.57 7.96 -7.97
CA VAL A 222 4.53 8.66 -7.19
C VAL A 222 4.75 10.18 -7.14
N SER A 223 5.98 10.65 -7.27
CA SER A 223 6.32 12.08 -7.26
C SER A 223 7.36 12.41 -8.33
N ALA A 224 7.35 13.64 -8.82
CA ALA A 224 8.38 14.12 -9.75
C ALA A 224 9.80 14.13 -9.14
N GLY A 225 9.91 14.07 -7.80
CA GLY A 225 11.17 13.99 -7.07
C GLY A 225 11.78 12.58 -7.02
N GLY A 226 11.12 11.58 -7.60
CA GLY A 226 11.58 10.19 -7.54
C GLY A 226 11.29 9.53 -6.19
N PHE A 227 12.08 8.49 -5.89
CA PHE A 227 12.03 7.78 -4.62
C PHE A 227 12.46 8.70 -3.47
N THR A 228 11.57 8.91 -2.50
CA THR A 228 11.88 9.61 -1.25
C THR A 228 11.83 8.61 -0.10
N PRO A 229 12.95 8.17 0.47
CA PRO A 229 12.92 7.22 1.57
C PRO A 229 12.35 7.89 2.84
N HIS A 230 11.47 7.18 3.54
CA HIS A 230 10.78 7.73 4.71
C HIS A 230 10.28 6.61 5.63
N LEU A 231 10.20 6.90 6.93
CA LEU A 231 9.52 6.05 7.93
C LEU A 231 8.34 6.82 8.51
N SER A 232 7.12 6.44 8.12
CA SER A 232 5.89 7.11 8.57
C SER A 232 5.62 6.88 10.06
N ILE A 233 5.31 7.98 10.78
CA ILE A 233 5.04 7.96 12.22
C ILE A 233 3.66 8.50 12.61
N ALA A 234 2.99 9.27 11.75
CA ALA A 234 1.67 9.81 12.03
C ALA A 234 0.90 10.24 10.78
N GLN A 235 -0.43 10.37 10.90
CA GLN A 235 -1.25 11.14 9.97
C GLN A 235 -2.03 12.24 10.72
N LEU A 236 -1.88 13.49 10.26
CA LEU A 236 -2.54 14.67 10.83
C LEU A 236 -3.70 15.11 9.91
N ARG A 237 -4.89 15.41 10.46
CA ARG A 237 -6.09 15.85 9.72
C ARG A 237 -6.86 16.97 10.44
N GLY A 238 -7.71 17.69 9.70
CA GLY A 238 -8.77 18.56 10.26
C GLY A 238 -8.26 19.87 10.90
N GLU A 239 -8.99 20.41 11.88
CA GLU A 239 -8.62 21.63 12.65
C GLU A 239 -7.31 21.48 13.45
N HIS A 240 -6.85 20.24 13.65
CA HIS A 240 -5.52 19.91 14.20
C HIS A 240 -4.45 19.78 13.11
N GLY A 241 -4.78 20.09 11.86
CA GLY A 241 -4.04 19.69 10.66
C GLY A 241 -3.28 20.81 9.97
N GLU A 242 -2.07 20.43 9.56
CA GLU A 242 -1.25 21.01 8.49
C GLU A 242 -0.47 22.29 8.81
N HIS A 243 -1.08 23.29 9.47
CA HIS A 243 -0.45 24.59 9.71
C HIS A 243 -0.83 25.29 11.02
N GLY A 244 -1.60 24.63 11.89
CA GLY A 244 -1.93 25.16 13.22
C GLY A 244 -0.78 24.97 14.21
N GLU A 245 -0.63 25.88 15.18
CA GLU A 245 0.40 25.84 16.24
C GLU A 245 0.54 24.46 16.92
N HIS A 246 -0.58 23.73 17.02
CA HIS A 246 -0.62 22.39 17.60
C HIS A 246 0.17 21.34 16.79
N GLY A 247 0.09 21.36 15.46
CA GLY A 247 0.81 20.42 14.60
C GLY A 247 2.33 20.65 14.64
N GLU A 248 2.74 21.92 14.71
CA GLU A 248 4.15 22.29 14.89
C GLU A 248 4.68 21.89 16.27
N ALA A 249 3.88 22.08 17.33
CA ALA A 249 4.24 21.63 18.67
C ALA A 249 4.44 20.11 18.75
N LEU A 250 3.54 19.32 18.14
CA LEU A 250 3.69 17.86 18.05
C LEU A 250 4.96 17.45 17.30
N VAL A 251 5.25 18.09 16.15
CA VAL A 251 6.48 17.78 15.40
C VAL A 251 7.73 18.18 16.18
N ALA A 252 7.72 19.32 16.88
CA ALA A 252 8.83 19.72 17.75
C ALA A 252 9.04 18.74 18.91
N GLU A 253 7.96 18.20 19.47
CA GLU A 253 8.03 17.14 20.49
C GLU A 253 8.61 15.85 19.91
N TRP A 254 8.11 15.38 18.76
CA TRP A 254 8.57 14.15 18.13
C TRP A 254 10.03 14.21 17.69
N ARG A 255 10.57 15.39 17.35
CA ARG A 255 12.00 15.57 17.07
C ARG A 255 12.90 15.17 18.25
N ARG A 256 12.39 15.12 19.49
CA ARG A 256 13.16 14.73 20.68
C ARG A 256 13.61 13.27 20.69
N ILE A 257 12.99 12.40 19.87
CA ILE A 257 13.44 11.01 19.77
C ILE A 257 14.69 10.85 18.88
N LEU A 258 15.06 11.91 18.15
CA LEU A 258 16.14 11.89 17.17
C LEU A 258 17.47 12.34 17.81
N PRO A 259 18.61 11.86 17.28
CA PRO A 259 18.74 10.90 16.18
C PRO A 259 18.47 9.44 16.60
N ILE A 260 17.98 8.63 15.67
CA ILE A 260 17.93 7.17 15.83
C ILE A 260 18.81 6.54 14.76
N THR A 261 19.90 5.88 15.19
CA THR A 261 20.89 5.30 14.29
C THR A 261 20.87 3.79 14.37
N PHE A 262 20.94 3.12 13.21
CA PHE A 262 21.02 1.67 13.12
C PHE A 262 21.74 1.19 11.86
N GLN A 263 22.12 -0.09 11.84
CA GLN A 263 22.72 -0.72 10.67
C GLN A 263 21.64 -1.36 9.79
N ALA A 264 21.59 -0.95 8.52
CA ALA A 264 20.79 -1.62 7.49
C ALA A 264 21.49 -2.93 7.11
N ARG A 265 20.97 -4.06 7.61
CA ARG A 265 21.59 -5.38 7.43
C ARG A 265 20.81 -6.33 6.53
N ALA A 266 19.53 -6.08 6.28
CA ALA A 266 18.71 -6.97 5.47
C ALA A 266 17.52 -6.26 4.82
N ILE A 267 17.12 -6.78 3.65
CA ILE A 267 15.86 -6.44 2.99
C ILE A 267 14.80 -7.47 3.36
N HIS A 268 13.58 -7.00 3.62
CA HIS A 268 12.48 -7.84 4.05
C HIS A 268 11.41 -7.92 2.97
N LEU A 269 11.02 -9.14 2.61
CA LEU A 269 9.84 -9.40 1.80
C LEU A 269 8.66 -9.52 2.75
N LEU A 270 7.71 -8.61 2.60
CA LEU A 270 6.53 -8.51 3.44
C LEU A 270 5.31 -8.95 2.64
N SER A 271 4.38 -9.66 3.28
CA SER A 271 3.05 -9.87 2.72
C SER A 271 1.96 -9.91 3.77
N ARG A 272 0.72 -9.64 3.35
CA ARG A 272 -0.49 -9.82 4.17
C ARG A 272 -1.53 -10.64 3.42
N ARG A 273 -2.44 -11.28 4.17
CA ARG A 273 -3.58 -12.03 3.64
C ARG A 273 -4.87 -11.32 4.07
N GLY A 274 -5.71 -10.95 3.10
CA GLY A 274 -6.88 -10.13 3.38
C GLY A 274 -6.50 -8.84 4.13
N ASP A 275 -7.22 -8.52 5.20
CA ASP A 275 -7.04 -7.31 6.01
C ASP A 275 -6.06 -7.48 7.19
N GLU A 276 -5.31 -8.59 7.24
CA GLU A 276 -4.28 -8.81 8.25
C GLU A 276 -3.12 -7.80 8.15
N ALA A 277 -2.35 -7.72 9.23
CA ALA A 277 -1.08 -6.99 9.26
C ALA A 277 -0.06 -7.60 8.30
N PHE A 278 0.88 -6.79 7.82
CA PHE A 278 2.02 -7.30 7.08
C PHE A 278 2.90 -8.14 7.99
N ALA A 279 3.27 -9.32 7.50
CA ALA A 279 4.21 -10.22 8.14
C ALA A 279 5.50 -10.29 7.31
N ILE A 280 6.63 -10.38 8.01
CA ILE A 280 7.92 -10.70 7.38
C ILE A 280 7.87 -12.15 6.90
N ARG A 281 8.03 -12.36 5.60
CA ARG A 281 8.09 -13.71 4.99
C ARG A 281 9.52 -14.17 4.76
N HIS A 282 10.36 -13.26 4.30
CA HIS A 282 11.79 -13.49 4.11
C HIS A 282 12.59 -12.27 4.55
N ALA A 283 13.81 -12.52 5.00
CA ALA A 283 14.84 -11.52 5.22
C ALA A 283 16.08 -11.92 4.42
N ILE A 284 16.59 -11.00 3.61
CA ILE A 284 17.74 -11.21 2.74
C ILE A 284 18.87 -10.34 3.28
N PRO A 285 19.95 -10.92 3.83
CA PRO A 285 21.05 -10.14 4.37
C PRO A 285 21.77 -9.37 3.27
N LEU A 286 22.26 -8.19 3.61
CA LEU A 286 23.20 -7.40 2.81
C LEU A 286 24.62 -7.90 3.11
N GLY A 287 25.41 -8.13 2.07
CA GLY A 287 26.84 -8.45 2.18
C GLY A 287 27.19 -9.84 2.71
N GLU A 288 26.21 -10.66 3.10
CA GLU A 288 26.43 -12.08 3.43
C GLU A 288 25.87 -12.99 2.33
N PRO A 289 26.62 -14.01 1.88
CA PRO A 289 26.05 -15.03 1.01
C PRO A 289 24.90 -15.76 1.73
N PRO A 290 23.82 -16.16 1.03
CA PRO A 290 22.76 -16.94 1.65
C PRO A 290 23.35 -18.18 2.32
N LEU A 291 23.05 -18.38 3.60
CA LEU A 291 23.40 -19.59 4.34
C LEU A 291 22.94 -20.79 3.51
N ALA A 292 23.90 -21.59 3.04
CA ALA A 292 23.60 -22.84 2.34
C ALA A 292 22.69 -23.67 3.26
N ALA A 293 21.51 -24.04 2.75
CA ALA A 293 20.59 -24.92 3.46
C ALA A 293 21.35 -26.21 3.84
N ARG A 294 21.42 -26.48 5.15
CA ARG A 294 21.91 -27.74 5.70
C ARG A 294 20.78 -28.75 5.79
#